data_AF-A0A7X9CEE8-F1
#
_entry.id   AF-A0A7X9CEE8-F1
#
_cell.length_a   1.000
_cell.length_b   1.000
_cell.length_c   1.000
_cell.angle_alpha   90.00
_cell.angle_beta   90.00
_cell.angle_gamma   90.00
#
_symmetry.space_group_name_H-M   'P 1'
#
loop_
_entity.id
_entity.type
_entity.pdbx_description
1 polymer ?
#
loop_
_entity_poly.entity_id
_entity_poly.type
_entity_poly.pdbx_seq_one_letter_code
_entity_poly.pdbx_strand_id
1 'polypeptide(L)'
;LVTADGYKVLGYRLDEDGNPTAEVGDVRISKSETKAPTATVRINFKGNLDSRLEEGKEHKADTIIKDSLGNSYTITFTFVKTADDQSGNTWQMYVDRVTEVSTGNYKTYRDENGDFEDSGLIPNDLKLKFDSDGELFEDEIDKVLLTNLSGIQFEKNKSGEDLDESYSPSGTFREITLFDSKDPKTYKNLHQYANDMDAQPYALDGNSSGKLQAYSIDPTGMVVGIFDNGERKNLAQIMLAKFDNPAGLEKIGNNFFIDTRNSGEPQFGYGASSGFGGIRGGVLEMSNVDLSMEFTEMITTQRGFQANSRIITTSDEMLQELVNIKR
;
A
#
# COMPACT_ATOMS: atom_id res chain seq x y z
N LEU A 1 -13.45 -14.93 -6.63
CA LEU A 1 -14.24 -14.23 -7.65
C LEU A 1 -14.96 -15.25 -8.48
N VAL A 2 -16.26 -15.05 -8.70
CA VAL A 2 -17.10 -15.94 -9.52
C VAL A 2 -17.87 -15.11 -10.53
N THR A 3 -18.10 -15.67 -11.71
CA THR A 3 -19.00 -15.10 -12.73
C THR A 3 -20.45 -15.25 -12.28
N ALA A 4 -21.38 -14.58 -12.97
CA ALA A 4 -22.81 -14.71 -12.71
C ALA A 4 -23.31 -16.17 -12.82
N ASP A 5 -22.66 -16.95 -13.68
CA ASP A 5 -22.95 -18.38 -13.92
C ASP A 5 -22.21 -19.33 -12.97
N GLY A 6 -21.43 -18.81 -12.01
CA GLY A 6 -20.76 -19.61 -10.98
C GLY A 6 -19.38 -20.15 -11.35
N TYR A 7 -18.85 -19.82 -12.54
CA TYR A 7 -17.47 -20.16 -12.89
C TYR A 7 -16.47 -19.31 -12.10
N LYS A 8 -15.35 -19.91 -11.70
CA LYS A 8 -14.31 -19.19 -10.95
C LYS A 8 -13.38 -18.46 -11.89
N VAL A 9 -13.00 -17.26 -11.50
CA VAL A 9 -11.97 -16.50 -12.23
C VAL A 9 -10.60 -17.03 -11.83
N LEU A 10 -9.78 -17.37 -12.83
CA LEU A 10 -8.41 -17.86 -12.63
C LEU A 10 -7.42 -16.70 -12.64
N GLY A 11 -6.31 -16.91 -11.93
CA GLY A 11 -5.23 -15.96 -11.82
C GLY A 11 -3.94 -16.61 -11.37
N TYR A 12 -2.87 -15.84 -11.41
CA TYR A 12 -1.58 -16.21 -10.85
C TYR A 12 -1.58 -15.97 -9.33
N ARG A 13 -1.05 -16.94 -8.60
CA ARG A 13 -0.78 -16.80 -7.16
C ARG A 13 0.40 -15.86 -6.95
N LEU A 14 0.37 -15.13 -5.85
CA LEU A 14 1.48 -14.26 -5.46
C LEU A 14 2.40 -14.98 -4.46
N ASP A 15 3.69 -14.64 -4.48
CA ASP A 15 4.64 -15.02 -3.44
C ASP A 15 4.48 -14.14 -2.18
N GLU A 16 5.30 -14.38 -1.16
CA GLU A 16 5.28 -13.61 0.11
C GLU A 16 5.61 -12.13 -0.10
N ASP A 17 6.33 -11.80 -1.16
CA ASP A 17 6.71 -10.43 -1.54
C ASP A 17 5.62 -9.73 -2.39
N GLY A 18 4.56 -10.44 -2.77
CA GLY A 18 3.45 -9.91 -3.55
C GLY A 18 3.70 -9.86 -5.06
N ASN A 19 4.67 -10.63 -5.56
CA ASN A 19 4.94 -10.78 -6.99
C ASN A 19 4.19 -11.99 -7.56
N PRO A 20 3.67 -11.91 -8.80
CA PRO A 20 2.99 -13.02 -9.45
C PRO A 20 3.94 -14.17 -9.75
N THR A 21 3.55 -15.37 -9.35
CA THR A 21 4.23 -16.63 -9.63
C THR A 21 3.64 -17.30 -10.88
N ALA A 22 4.28 -18.38 -11.37
CA ALA A 22 3.73 -19.18 -12.47
C ALA A 22 2.58 -20.10 -12.05
N GLU A 23 2.27 -20.21 -10.74
CA GLU A 23 1.19 -21.06 -10.26
C GLU A 23 -0.18 -20.45 -10.57
N VAL A 24 -1.00 -21.18 -11.31
CA VAL A 24 -2.38 -20.79 -11.63
C VAL A 24 -3.34 -21.34 -10.58
N GLY A 25 -4.28 -20.51 -10.13
CA GLY A 25 -5.36 -20.92 -9.23
C GLY A 25 -6.57 -20.00 -9.25
N ASP A 26 -7.58 -20.36 -8.45
CA ASP A 26 -8.76 -19.52 -8.24
C ASP A 26 -8.37 -18.17 -7.62
N VAL A 27 -8.80 -17.05 -8.20
CA VAL A 27 -8.67 -15.73 -7.56
C VAL A 27 -9.64 -15.68 -6.38
N ARG A 28 -9.11 -15.69 -5.16
CA ARG A 28 -9.88 -15.62 -3.92
C ARG A 28 -9.47 -14.39 -3.13
N ILE A 29 -10.47 -13.59 -2.76
CA ILE A 29 -10.30 -12.43 -1.89
C ILE A 29 -10.98 -12.77 -0.58
N SER A 30 -10.19 -13.04 0.45
CA SER A 30 -10.70 -13.33 1.78
C SER A 30 -11.03 -12.03 2.49
N LYS A 31 -12.28 -11.84 2.94
CA LYS A 31 -12.64 -10.68 3.78
C LYS A 31 -11.95 -10.69 5.15
N SER A 32 -11.50 -11.87 5.58
CA SER A 32 -10.69 -12.06 6.78
C SER A 32 -9.19 -11.89 6.52
N GLU A 33 -8.79 -11.46 5.33
CA GLU A 33 -7.38 -11.15 5.04
C GLU A 33 -6.94 -10.00 5.94
N THR A 34 -5.80 -10.20 6.59
CA THR A 34 -5.16 -9.18 7.42
C THR A 34 -3.79 -8.85 6.85
N LYS A 35 -3.37 -7.60 7.08
CA LYS A 35 -1.99 -7.20 6.90
C LYS A 35 -1.34 -7.17 8.27
N ALA A 36 -0.26 -7.94 8.42
CA ALA A 36 0.51 -7.99 9.64
C ALA A 36 1.02 -6.58 10.00
N PRO A 37 1.16 -6.29 11.31
CA PRO A 37 1.77 -5.04 11.74
C PRO A 37 3.22 -4.97 11.26
N THR A 38 3.73 -3.75 11.15
CA THR A 38 5.15 -3.51 10.88
C THR A 38 5.70 -2.69 12.03
N ALA A 39 6.82 -3.11 12.62
CA ALA A 39 7.50 -2.35 13.65
C ALA A 39 8.17 -1.11 13.04
N THR A 40 8.21 0.00 13.79
CA THR A 40 8.98 1.18 13.41
C THR A 40 10.47 0.84 13.41
N VAL A 41 11.20 1.32 12.40
CA VAL A 41 12.66 1.19 12.24
C VAL A 41 13.35 2.51 11.94
N ARG A 42 12.60 3.60 11.65
CA ARG A 42 13.15 4.94 11.40
C ARG A 42 12.29 6.05 12.00
N ILE A 43 12.95 7.00 12.64
CA ILE A 43 12.39 8.28 13.06
C ILE A 43 13.26 9.37 12.44
N ASN A 44 12.64 10.34 11.75
CA ASN A 44 13.34 11.51 11.24
C ASN A 44 12.90 12.74 12.01
N PHE A 45 13.86 13.58 12.37
CA PHE A 45 13.59 14.87 12.98
C PHE A 45 13.44 15.93 11.90
N LYS A 46 12.43 16.80 12.04
CA LYS A 46 12.19 17.92 11.14
C LYS A 46 11.80 19.17 11.90
N GLY A 47 12.04 20.33 11.32
CA GLY A 47 11.64 21.62 11.88
C GLY A 47 12.84 22.41 12.39
N ASN A 48 12.56 23.31 13.32
CA ASN A 48 13.49 24.35 13.75
C ASN A 48 13.69 24.34 15.27
N LEU A 49 14.95 24.38 15.69
CA LEU A 49 15.34 24.73 17.06
C LEU A 49 15.73 26.22 17.09
N ASP A 50 15.10 27.03 17.95
CA ASP A 50 15.32 28.48 17.91
C ASP A 50 16.73 28.86 18.40
N SER A 51 17.55 29.41 17.49
CA SER A 51 18.90 29.88 17.80
C SER A 51 18.95 30.96 18.89
N ARG A 52 17.87 31.71 19.12
CA ARG A 52 17.84 32.85 20.07
C ARG A 52 17.68 32.45 21.53
N LEU A 53 17.36 31.19 21.81
CA LEU A 53 17.11 30.73 23.18
C LEU A 53 18.38 30.76 24.03
N GLU A 54 18.20 30.98 25.32
CA GLU A 54 19.29 30.90 26.31
C GLU A 54 19.65 29.44 26.59
N GLU A 55 20.85 29.23 27.14
CA GLU A 55 21.30 27.90 27.57
C GLU A 55 20.37 27.32 28.64
N GLY A 56 20.22 25.99 28.63
CA GLY A 56 19.33 25.26 29.54
C GLY A 56 17.84 25.34 29.18
N LYS A 57 17.45 26.04 28.11
CA LYS A 57 16.07 25.98 27.61
C LYS A 57 15.80 24.60 26.99
N GLU A 58 14.66 24.03 27.37
CA GLU A 58 14.18 22.74 26.90
C GLU A 58 13.13 22.90 25.79
N HIS A 59 13.18 22.00 24.80
CA HIS A 59 12.11 21.78 23.84
C HIS A 59 11.68 20.33 23.87
N LYS A 60 10.39 20.07 24.10
CA LYS A 60 9.85 18.70 24.15
C LYS A 60 9.10 18.40 22.86
N ALA A 61 9.36 17.21 22.33
CA ALA A 61 8.74 16.75 21.10
C ALA A 61 8.49 15.25 21.15
N ASP A 62 7.35 14.79 20.64
CA ASP A 62 6.94 13.40 20.77
C ASP A 62 6.51 12.77 19.44
N THR A 63 6.74 11.47 19.32
CA THR A 63 6.27 10.66 18.18
C THR A 63 5.72 9.34 18.67
N ILE A 64 4.81 8.77 17.89
CA ILE A 64 4.29 7.43 18.11
C ILE A 64 5.09 6.43 17.27
N ILE A 65 5.57 5.37 17.91
CA ILE A 65 6.20 4.23 17.26
C ILE A 65 5.35 2.96 17.45
N LYS A 66 5.63 1.95 16.63
CA LYS A 66 4.97 0.64 16.68
C LYS A 66 5.97 -0.48 16.99
N ASP A 67 5.55 -1.44 17.81
CA ASP A 67 6.29 -2.70 18.03
C ASP A 67 5.97 -3.76 16.96
N SER A 68 6.57 -4.94 17.07
CA SER A 68 6.34 -6.08 16.15
C SER A 68 4.93 -6.68 16.20
N LEU A 69 4.13 -6.36 17.24
CA LEU A 69 2.74 -6.78 17.38
C LEU A 69 1.74 -5.68 16.96
N GLY A 70 2.23 -4.47 16.67
CA GLY A 70 1.44 -3.32 16.26
C GLY A 70 0.91 -2.47 17.43
N ASN A 71 1.36 -2.71 18.66
CA ASN A 71 1.07 -1.84 19.79
C ASN A 71 1.76 -0.49 19.60
N SER A 72 1.18 0.55 20.19
CA SER A 72 1.62 1.94 19.99
C SER A 72 2.29 2.48 21.24
N TYR A 73 3.44 3.11 21.07
CA TYR A 73 4.21 3.71 22.14
C TYR A 73 4.57 5.15 21.77
N THR A 74 4.36 6.09 22.68
CA THR A 74 4.77 7.49 22.51
C THR A 74 6.15 7.66 23.11
N ILE A 75 7.10 8.15 22.31
CA ILE A 75 8.43 8.54 22.79
C ILE A 75 8.49 10.05 22.81
N THR A 76 8.80 10.60 23.98
CA THR A 76 9.05 12.02 24.18
C THR A 76 10.56 12.24 24.19
N PHE A 77 11.05 13.01 23.23
CA PHE A 77 12.42 13.53 23.20
C PHE A 77 12.44 14.93 23.80
N THR A 78 13.53 15.28 24.48
CA THR A 78 13.78 16.66 24.92
C THR A 78 15.11 17.14 24.37
N PHE A 79 15.10 18.32 23.75
CA PHE A 79 16.30 19.03 23.30
C PHE A 79 16.64 20.10 24.33
N VAL A 80 17.88 20.14 24.80
CA VAL A 80 18.37 21.13 25.75
C VAL A 80 19.49 21.93 25.09
N LYS A 81 19.38 23.25 25.07
CA LYS A 81 20.43 24.10 24.50
C LYS A 81 21.68 24.11 25.39
N THR A 82 22.85 23.84 24.83
CA THR A 82 24.13 23.76 25.55
C THR A 82 25.15 24.77 25.06
N ALA A 83 26.08 25.14 25.97
CA ALA A 83 27.07 26.21 25.83
C ALA A 83 28.38 25.78 25.14
N ASP A 84 28.50 24.51 24.75
CA ASP A 84 29.80 23.83 24.69
C ASP A 84 30.76 24.32 23.60
N ASP A 85 30.30 25.13 22.65
CA ASP A 85 31.14 25.74 21.62
C ASP A 85 30.98 27.27 21.62
N GLN A 86 32.07 27.99 21.30
CA GLN A 86 32.14 29.45 21.22
C GLN A 86 31.11 30.10 20.25
N SER A 87 30.29 29.28 19.58
CA SER A 87 29.18 29.64 18.69
C SER A 87 27.78 29.54 19.30
N GLY A 88 27.56 28.81 20.41
CA GLY A 88 26.24 28.67 21.06
C GLY A 88 25.18 27.88 20.27
N ASN A 89 25.61 27.08 19.30
CA ASN A 89 24.76 26.37 18.33
C ASN A 89 24.69 24.85 18.57
N THR A 90 24.79 24.43 19.83
CA THR A 90 24.78 23.01 20.21
C THR A 90 23.56 22.68 21.05
N TRP A 91 22.93 21.55 20.76
CA TRP A 91 21.78 21.02 21.49
C TRP A 91 22.07 19.60 21.92
N GLN A 92 21.79 19.26 23.17
CA GLN A 92 21.83 17.88 23.64
C GLN A 92 20.43 17.28 23.57
N MET A 93 20.33 16.05 23.07
CA MET A 93 19.05 15.35 22.92
C MET A 93 18.94 14.21 23.92
N TYR A 94 17.81 14.15 24.63
CA TYR A 94 17.48 13.11 25.60
C TYR A 94 16.18 12.41 25.23
N VAL A 95 16.04 11.16 25.65
CA VAL A 95 14.73 10.50 25.73
C VAL A 95 14.15 10.81 27.12
N ASP A 96 13.11 11.63 27.18
CA ASP A 96 12.47 12.07 28.42
C ASP A 96 11.56 10.98 28.99
N ARG A 97 10.72 10.41 28.11
CA ARG A 97 9.65 9.49 28.51
C ARG A 97 9.28 8.54 27.39
N VAL A 98 8.97 7.29 27.75
CA VAL A 98 8.30 6.33 26.87
C VAL A 98 6.99 5.92 27.51
N THR A 99 5.89 6.05 26.77
CA THR A 99 4.52 5.79 27.25
C THR A 99 3.82 4.78 26.34
N GLU A 100 3.23 3.74 26.92
CA GLU A 100 2.34 2.83 26.20
C GLU A 100 0.98 3.51 25.97
N VAL A 101 0.54 3.60 24.73
CA VAL A 101 -0.66 4.39 24.37
C VAL A 101 -1.96 3.74 24.87
N SER A 102 -2.01 2.40 24.94
CA SER A 102 -3.22 1.66 25.34
C SER A 102 -3.55 1.82 26.81
N THR A 103 -2.54 1.80 27.68
CA THR A 103 -2.67 1.86 29.15
C THR A 103 -2.42 3.28 29.68
N GLY A 104 -1.59 4.06 28.99
CA GLY A 104 -1.04 5.32 29.49
C GLY A 104 0.09 5.13 30.51
N ASN A 105 0.54 3.90 30.73
CA ASN A 105 1.66 3.60 31.61
C ASN A 105 2.97 4.03 30.96
N TYR A 106 3.94 4.49 31.76
CA TYR A 106 5.16 5.08 31.25
C TYR A 106 6.39 4.80 32.11
N LYS A 107 7.55 4.98 31.47
CA LYS A 107 8.85 5.11 32.12
C LYS A 107 9.40 6.49 31.78
N THR A 108 9.89 7.19 32.80
CA THR A 108 10.59 8.47 32.65
C THR A 108 12.07 8.24 32.89
N TYR A 109 12.92 9.05 32.26
CA TYR A 109 14.37 9.02 32.44
C TYR A 109 14.81 10.34 33.08
N ARG A 110 14.22 10.60 34.25
CA ARG A 110 14.56 11.74 35.09
C ARG A 110 14.73 11.27 36.53
N ASP A 111 15.69 11.85 37.22
CA ASP A 111 15.97 11.57 38.63
C ASP A 111 14.93 12.24 39.56
N GLU A 112 15.11 12.08 40.87
CA GLU A 112 14.23 12.70 41.88
C GLU A 112 14.27 14.24 41.86
N ASN A 113 15.32 14.84 41.33
CA ASN A 113 15.50 16.29 41.20
C ASN A 113 14.93 16.84 39.88
N GLY A 114 14.56 15.97 38.95
CA GLY A 114 14.07 16.31 37.62
C GLY A 114 15.16 16.45 36.56
N ASP A 115 16.40 16.07 36.88
CA ASP A 115 17.53 16.04 35.95
C ASP A 115 17.45 14.79 35.07
N PHE A 116 17.97 14.85 33.84
CA PHE A 116 17.96 13.71 32.91
C PHE A 116 18.89 12.58 33.38
N GLU A 117 18.38 11.35 33.39
CA GLU A 117 19.16 10.14 33.62
C GLU A 117 19.54 9.45 32.31
N ASP A 118 20.56 8.59 32.34
CA ASP A 118 20.92 7.78 31.18
C ASP A 118 19.79 6.81 30.85
N SER A 119 19.15 7.04 29.71
CA SER A 119 18.08 6.18 29.23
C SER A 119 18.55 4.78 28.82
N GLY A 120 19.83 4.64 28.44
CA GLY A 120 20.34 3.44 27.77
C GLY A 120 19.68 3.15 26.41
N LEU A 121 18.84 4.06 25.90
CA LEU A 121 18.13 3.93 24.62
C LEU A 121 18.86 4.64 23.49
N ILE A 122 19.45 5.80 23.77
CA ILE A 122 20.33 6.58 22.88
C ILE A 122 21.67 6.86 23.58
N PRO A 123 22.74 7.22 22.86
CA PRO A 123 23.98 7.69 23.49
C PRO A 123 23.74 8.89 24.41
N ASN A 124 24.24 8.83 25.65
CA ASN A 124 24.00 9.86 26.67
C ASN A 124 24.59 11.24 26.31
N ASP A 125 25.66 11.26 25.52
CA ASP A 125 26.38 12.45 25.07
C ASP A 125 25.99 12.88 23.66
N LEU A 126 24.81 12.48 23.16
CA LEU A 126 24.34 12.85 21.84
C LEU A 126 24.12 14.36 21.72
N LYS A 127 25.07 15.04 21.08
CA LYS A 127 25.06 16.46 20.78
C LYS A 127 24.74 16.67 19.30
N LEU A 128 23.80 17.55 19.05
CA LEU A 128 23.41 18.07 17.74
C LEU A 128 24.06 19.43 17.58
N LYS A 129 25.08 19.51 16.72
CA LYS A 129 25.76 20.77 16.39
C LYS A 129 25.22 21.31 15.09
N PHE A 130 25.01 22.62 15.05
CA PHE A 130 24.62 23.33 13.83
C PHE A 130 25.75 24.23 13.37
N ASP A 131 25.92 24.32 12.05
CA ASP A 131 26.90 25.22 11.45
C ASP A 131 26.42 26.68 11.48
N SER A 132 27.20 27.59 10.89
CA SER A 132 26.85 29.02 10.81
C SER A 132 25.63 29.30 9.93
N ASP A 133 25.28 28.37 9.04
CA ASP A 133 24.14 28.48 8.15
C ASP A 133 22.87 27.86 8.77
N GLY A 134 22.97 27.31 10.00
CA GLY A 134 21.85 26.71 10.73
C GLY A 134 21.52 25.29 10.29
N GLU A 135 22.42 24.64 9.54
CA GLU A 135 22.28 23.25 9.12
C GLU A 135 22.96 22.30 10.11
N LEU A 136 22.41 21.10 10.27
CA LEU A 136 22.98 20.10 11.19
C LEU A 136 24.32 19.58 10.66
N PHE A 137 25.36 19.62 11.50
CA PHE A 137 26.72 19.21 11.16
C PHE A 137 26.85 17.68 11.12
N GLU A 138 27.06 17.12 9.92
CA GLU A 138 27.01 15.68 9.63
C GLU A 138 28.21 14.89 10.19
N ASP A 139 29.41 15.49 10.20
CA ASP A 139 30.67 14.76 10.44
C ASP A 139 30.81 14.16 11.85
N GLU A 140 29.99 14.61 12.82
CA GLU A 140 29.99 14.08 14.20
C GLU A 140 28.88 13.03 14.44
N ILE A 141 27.99 12.79 13.48
CA ILE A 141 26.82 11.90 13.62
C ILE A 141 26.92 10.74 12.63
N ASP A 142 27.78 9.75 12.89
CA ASP A 142 27.96 8.58 12.02
C ASP A 142 26.64 7.79 11.84
N LYS A 143 26.15 7.22 12.95
CA LYS A 143 24.84 6.57 13.01
C LYS A 143 24.32 6.52 14.43
N VAL A 144 23.15 7.11 14.65
CA VAL A 144 22.47 7.13 15.95
C VAL A 144 21.27 6.21 15.89
N LEU A 145 21.29 5.21 16.78
CA LEU A 145 20.23 4.22 16.92
C LEU A 145 19.53 4.40 18.26
N LEU A 146 18.22 4.25 18.24
CA LEU A 146 17.39 4.05 19.40
C LEU A 146 17.26 2.53 19.63
N THR A 147 17.77 2.08 20.77
CA THR A 147 17.96 0.67 21.11
C THR A 147 17.25 0.32 22.41
N ASN A 148 17.29 -0.95 22.82
CA ASN A 148 16.80 -1.44 24.12
C ASN A 148 15.33 -1.11 24.47
N LEU A 149 14.52 -0.67 23.52
CA LEU A 149 13.10 -0.38 23.72
C LEU A 149 12.31 -1.60 24.24
N SER A 150 12.66 -2.80 23.78
CA SER A 150 12.03 -4.05 24.24
C SER A 150 12.34 -4.37 25.72
N GLY A 151 13.42 -3.83 26.27
CA GLY A 151 13.87 -4.07 27.64
C GLY A 151 13.33 -3.05 28.65
N ILE A 152 12.55 -2.07 28.21
CA ILE A 152 11.95 -1.06 29.08
C ILE A 152 11.05 -1.75 30.12
N GLN A 153 11.04 -1.21 31.33
CA GLN A 153 10.09 -1.56 32.39
C GLN A 153 9.20 -0.36 32.64
N PHE A 154 7.90 -0.48 32.37
CA PHE A 154 6.94 0.55 32.74
C PHE A 154 6.70 0.49 34.24
N GLU A 155 6.87 1.61 34.91
CA GLU A 155 6.86 1.69 36.38
C GLU A 155 5.76 2.62 36.89
N LYS A 156 5.26 3.54 36.06
CA LYS A 156 4.23 4.52 36.45
C LYS A 156 2.96 4.39 35.62
N ASN A 157 1.82 4.66 36.24
CA ASN A 157 0.53 4.73 35.57
C ASN A 157 0.26 6.11 34.96
N LYS A 158 -0.85 6.27 34.22
CA LYS A 158 -1.22 7.55 33.58
C LYS A 158 -1.38 8.72 34.56
N SER A 159 -1.72 8.46 35.82
CA SER A 159 -1.85 9.46 36.89
C SER A 159 -0.50 9.82 37.53
N GLY A 160 0.57 9.10 37.20
CA GLY A 160 1.91 9.29 37.75
C GLY A 160 2.18 8.54 39.06
N GLU A 161 1.31 7.63 39.44
CA GLU A 161 1.52 6.73 40.58
C GLU A 161 2.31 5.49 40.15
N ASP A 162 3.06 4.91 41.07
CA ASP A 162 3.82 3.69 40.80
C ASP A 162 2.88 2.49 40.58
N LEU A 163 3.27 1.62 39.66
CA LEU A 163 2.57 0.37 39.37
C LEU A 163 2.95 -0.69 40.41
N ASP A 164 1.97 -1.48 40.84
CA ASP A 164 2.20 -2.61 41.75
C ASP A 164 3.18 -3.64 41.16
N GLU A 165 3.13 -3.82 39.84
CA GLU A 165 4.05 -4.67 39.09
C GLU A 165 4.53 -3.95 37.81
N SER A 166 5.84 -3.80 37.68
CA SER A 166 6.44 -3.30 36.43
C SER A 166 6.39 -4.36 35.34
N TYR A 167 6.22 -3.94 34.09
CA TYR A 167 6.21 -4.86 32.97
C TYR A 167 6.86 -4.27 31.72
N SER A 168 7.27 -5.15 30.80
CA SER A 168 7.86 -4.78 29.51
C SER A 168 6.83 -4.66 28.39
N PRO A 169 7.17 -3.93 27.31
CA PRO A 169 6.40 -3.98 26.07
C PRO A 169 6.08 -5.43 25.65
N SER A 170 4.85 -5.65 25.20
CA SER A 170 4.40 -7.01 24.84
C SER A 170 4.97 -7.49 23.51
N GLY A 171 5.27 -6.58 22.58
CA GLY A 171 6.01 -6.87 21.36
C GLY A 171 7.49 -6.53 21.46
N THR A 172 8.21 -6.87 20.40
CA THR A 172 9.65 -6.58 20.26
C THR A 172 9.87 -5.40 19.33
N PHE A 173 10.85 -4.58 19.67
CA PHE A 173 11.36 -3.52 18.82
C PHE A 173 12.63 -3.96 18.12
N ARG A 174 12.79 -3.49 16.88
CA ARG A 174 14.07 -3.45 16.20
C ARG A 174 14.80 -2.17 16.57
N GLU A 175 16.09 -2.09 16.27
CA GLU A 175 16.83 -0.84 16.38
C GLU A 175 16.21 0.20 15.44
N ILE A 176 15.88 1.37 15.98
CA ILE A 176 15.28 2.46 15.23
C ILE A 176 16.37 3.46 14.88
N THR A 177 16.55 3.75 13.59
CA THR A 177 17.52 4.76 13.16
C THR A 177 16.95 6.15 13.39
N LEU A 178 17.69 6.98 14.12
CA LEU A 178 17.38 8.39 14.39
C LEU A 178 18.14 9.33 13.44
N PHE A 179 19.44 9.08 13.30
CA PHE A 179 20.33 9.80 12.42
C PHE A 179 21.28 8.82 11.72
N ASP A 180 21.57 9.05 10.44
CA ASP A 180 22.52 8.27 9.66
C ASP A 180 23.20 9.22 8.67
N SER A 181 24.52 9.42 8.82
CA SER A 181 25.33 10.25 7.91
C SER A 181 25.15 9.83 6.44
N LYS A 182 24.90 8.54 6.17
CA LYS A 182 24.71 8.04 4.79
C LYS A 182 23.33 8.32 4.23
N ASP A 183 22.36 8.73 5.05
CA ASP A 183 21.03 9.13 4.62
C ASP A 183 20.78 10.63 4.88
N PRO A 184 20.95 11.48 3.86
CA PRO A 184 20.67 12.92 3.93
C PRO A 184 19.30 13.29 4.50
N LYS A 185 18.30 12.42 4.37
CA LYS A 185 16.95 12.72 4.85
C LYS A 185 16.85 12.71 6.38
N THR A 186 17.81 12.11 7.07
CA THR A 186 17.81 11.99 8.53
C THR A 186 18.31 13.25 9.23
N TYR A 187 19.23 14.01 8.60
CA TYR A 187 19.82 15.22 9.19
C TYR A 187 19.42 16.54 8.51
N LYS A 188 19.12 16.55 7.20
CA LYS A 188 18.86 17.81 6.45
C LYS A 188 17.58 18.55 6.76
N ASN A 189 16.67 17.96 7.53
CA ASN A 189 15.34 18.55 7.75
C ASN A 189 15.21 19.21 9.13
N LEU A 190 16.24 19.10 9.97
CA LEU A 190 16.31 19.75 11.27
C LEU A 190 17.29 20.92 11.16
N HIS A 191 16.82 22.11 11.51
CA HIS A 191 17.60 23.34 11.37
C HIS A 191 17.66 24.12 12.69
N GLN A 192 18.56 25.10 12.73
CA GLN A 192 18.67 26.07 13.81
C GLN A 192 18.68 27.51 13.29
N TYR A 193 17.49 28.06 13.07
CA TYR A 193 17.26 29.45 12.66
C TYR A 193 16.68 30.28 13.80
N ALA A 194 16.78 31.61 13.68
CA ALA A 194 16.14 32.58 14.56
C ALA A 194 14.63 32.70 14.26
N ASN A 195 13.89 31.59 14.44
CA ASN A 195 12.47 31.44 14.11
C ASN A 195 11.75 30.62 15.19
N ASP A 196 10.44 30.44 15.04
CA ASP A 196 9.61 29.62 15.92
C ASP A 196 10.22 28.22 16.13
N MET A 197 10.09 27.74 17.36
CA MET A 197 10.63 26.45 17.79
C MET A 197 9.58 25.36 17.56
N ASP A 198 9.77 24.56 16.52
CA ASP A 198 8.80 23.56 16.06
C ASP A 198 9.43 22.21 15.69
N ALA A 199 10.67 21.97 16.12
CA ALA A 199 11.34 20.69 15.91
C ALA A 199 10.48 19.50 16.41
N GLN A 200 10.24 18.52 15.54
CA GLN A 200 9.41 17.35 15.81
C GLN A 200 10.02 16.06 15.23
N PRO A 201 9.98 14.94 15.96
CA PRO A 201 10.25 13.61 15.43
C PRO A 201 9.06 13.10 14.61
N TYR A 202 9.37 12.37 13.54
CA TYR A 202 8.38 11.70 12.70
C TYR A 202 8.80 10.25 12.46
N ALA A 203 8.08 9.30 13.05
CA ALA A 203 8.21 7.90 12.68
C ALA A 203 7.78 7.70 11.21
N LEU A 204 8.71 7.23 10.37
CA LEU A 204 8.47 7.08 8.92
C LEU A 204 7.82 5.76 8.56
N ASP A 205 8.09 4.74 9.36
CA ASP A 205 7.62 3.38 9.18
C ASP A 205 7.04 2.85 10.48
N GLY A 206 6.18 1.86 10.33
CA GLY A 206 5.47 1.26 11.45
C GLY A 206 3.98 1.44 11.30
N ASN A 207 3.27 0.32 11.37
CA ASN A 207 1.82 0.31 11.24
C ASN A 207 1.20 -0.77 12.12
N SER A 208 0.00 -0.49 12.63
CA SER A 208 -0.79 -1.53 13.31
C SER A 208 -1.27 -2.57 12.31
N SER A 209 -1.69 -3.73 12.81
CA SER A 209 -2.35 -4.72 11.95
C SER A 209 -3.56 -4.09 11.25
N GLY A 210 -3.74 -4.43 9.99
CA GLY A 210 -4.83 -3.92 9.17
C GLY A 210 -5.81 -5.01 8.77
N LYS A 211 -7.10 -4.69 8.71
CA LYS A 211 -8.14 -5.54 8.11
C LYS A 211 -8.48 -5.06 6.72
N LEU A 212 -8.79 -5.99 5.82
CA LEU A 212 -9.18 -5.66 4.45
C LEU A 212 -10.46 -4.80 4.45
N GLN A 213 -10.35 -3.55 4.01
CA GLN A 213 -11.47 -2.61 3.92
C GLN A 213 -12.07 -2.58 2.53
N ALA A 214 -11.22 -2.56 1.51
CA ALA A 214 -11.61 -2.52 0.11
C ALA A 214 -10.59 -3.29 -0.76
N TYR A 215 -10.94 -3.51 -2.01
CA TYR A 215 -10.01 -4.00 -3.02
C TYR A 215 -10.22 -3.23 -4.32
N SER A 216 -9.15 -3.06 -5.09
CA SER A 216 -9.17 -2.51 -6.44
C SER A 216 -8.52 -3.50 -7.41
N ILE A 217 -8.79 -3.33 -8.70
CA ILE A 217 -8.16 -4.10 -9.77
C ILE A 217 -7.51 -3.10 -10.71
N ASP A 218 -6.20 -3.17 -10.82
CA ASP A 218 -5.40 -2.28 -11.65
C ASP A 218 -5.45 -2.69 -13.13
N PRO A 219 -5.01 -1.84 -14.08
CA PRO A 219 -5.06 -2.15 -15.51
C PRO A 219 -4.25 -3.36 -15.94
N THR A 220 -3.28 -3.77 -15.13
CA THR A 220 -2.52 -5.01 -15.33
C THR A 220 -3.33 -6.25 -14.94
N GLY A 221 -4.45 -6.11 -14.24
CA GLY A 221 -5.21 -7.20 -13.63
C GLY A 221 -4.76 -7.54 -12.20
N MET A 222 -3.86 -6.74 -11.61
CA MET A 222 -3.44 -6.88 -10.22
C MET A 222 -4.59 -6.53 -9.28
N VAL A 223 -4.99 -7.45 -8.43
CA VAL A 223 -5.97 -7.25 -7.37
C VAL A 223 -5.24 -6.72 -6.14
N VAL A 224 -5.45 -5.45 -5.81
CA VAL A 224 -4.81 -4.78 -4.68
C VAL A 224 -5.83 -4.63 -3.54
N GLY A 225 -5.52 -5.19 -2.38
CA GLY A 225 -6.27 -4.97 -1.15
C GLY A 225 -5.87 -3.66 -0.49
N ILE A 226 -6.85 -2.89 -0.03
CA ILE A 226 -6.70 -1.66 0.75
C ILE A 226 -7.17 -1.97 2.16
N PHE A 227 -6.27 -1.75 3.12
CA PHE A 227 -6.49 -2.07 4.54
C PHE A 227 -6.86 -0.80 5.32
N ASP A 228 -7.57 -0.97 6.42
CA ASP A 228 -8.01 0.13 7.32
C ASP A 228 -6.84 0.91 7.96
N ASN A 229 -5.67 0.29 8.04
CA ASN A 229 -4.42 0.91 8.47
C ASN A 229 -3.73 1.75 7.37
N GLY A 230 -4.37 1.92 6.21
CA GLY A 230 -3.88 2.71 5.08
C GLY A 230 -2.89 1.98 4.16
N GLU A 231 -2.47 0.77 4.54
CA GLU A 231 -1.56 -0.02 3.73
C GLU A 231 -2.26 -0.68 2.55
N ARG A 232 -1.45 -1.02 1.54
CA ARG A 232 -1.87 -1.80 0.38
C ARG A 232 -1.13 -3.14 0.34
N LYS A 233 -1.79 -4.18 -0.15
CA LYS A 233 -1.19 -5.52 -0.38
C LYS A 233 -1.71 -6.07 -1.69
N ASN A 234 -0.83 -6.59 -2.54
CA ASN A 234 -1.25 -7.35 -3.71
C ASN A 234 -1.84 -8.68 -3.23
N LEU A 235 -3.02 -9.05 -3.72
CA LEU A 235 -3.75 -10.25 -3.29
C LEU A 235 -3.76 -11.34 -4.36
N ALA A 236 -3.88 -10.96 -5.63
CA ALA A 236 -3.90 -11.87 -6.76
C ALA A 236 -3.61 -11.13 -8.07
N GLN A 237 -3.24 -11.85 -9.13
CA GLN A 237 -3.10 -11.30 -10.47
C GLN A 237 -4.04 -12.04 -11.41
N ILE A 238 -4.98 -11.34 -12.06
CA ILE A 238 -5.92 -11.97 -13.02
C ILE A 238 -5.13 -12.44 -14.25
N MET A 239 -5.43 -13.67 -14.67
CA MET A 239 -4.85 -14.28 -15.87
C MET A 239 -5.77 -14.02 -17.07
N LEU A 240 -5.17 -13.62 -18.18
CA LEU A 240 -5.81 -13.48 -19.48
C LEU A 240 -5.34 -14.58 -20.41
N ALA A 241 -6.22 -14.99 -21.32
CA ALA A 241 -5.91 -15.93 -22.39
C ALA A 241 -6.11 -15.26 -23.75
N LYS A 242 -5.20 -15.53 -24.68
CA LYS A 242 -5.26 -15.10 -26.07
C LYS A 242 -5.16 -16.34 -26.97
N PHE A 243 -5.86 -16.31 -28.09
CA PHE A 243 -5.84 -17.37 -29.08
C PHE A 243 -5.40 -16.79 -30.43
N ASP A 244 -4.67 -17.59 -31.21
CA ASP A 244 -4.21 -17.18 -32.53
C ASP A 244 -5.40 -17.01 -33.50
N ASN A 245 -6.42 -17.86 -33.37
CA ASN A 245 -7.65 -17.77 -34.14
C ASN A 245 -8.90 -17.72 -33.23
N PRO A 246 -9.33 -16.51 -32.80
CA PRO A 246 -10.52 -16.35 -31.96
C PRO A 246 -11.82 -16.89 -32.59
N ALA A 247 -11.94 -16.87 -33.93
CA ALA A 247 -13.11 -17.38 -34.63
C ALA A 247 -13.20 -18.92 -34.61
N GLY A 248 -12.10 -19.60 -34.24
CA GLY A 248 -12.07 -21.05 -34.06
C GLY A 248 -12.60 -21.51 -32.71
N LEU A 249 -12.93 -20.59 -31.78
CA LEU A 249 -13.47 -20.94 -30.47
C LEU A 249 -14.92 -21.45 -30.59
N GLU A 250 -15.25 -22.48 -29.81
CA GLU A 250 -16.62 -22.99 -29.75
C GLU A 250 -17.39 -22.28 -28.64
N LYS A 251 -18.57 -21.74 -28.96
CA LYS A 251 -19.44 -21.05 -28.00
C LYS A 251 -20.23 -22.07 -27.20
N ILE A 252 -20.06 -22.07 -25.87
CA ILE A 252 -20.74 -23.01 -24.96
C ILE A 252 -21.95 -22.40 -24.23
N GLY A 253 -22.34 -21.16 -24.58
CA GLY A 253 -23.46 -20.42 -23.98
C GLY A 253 -23.01 -19.36 -22.98
N ASN A 254 -23.93 -18.48 -22.55
CA ASN A 254 -23.70 -17.41 -21.56
C ASN A 254 -22.42 -16.57 -21.80
N ASN A 255 -22.08 -16.32 -23.07
CA ASN A 255 -20.84 -15.64 -23.50
C ASN A 255 -19.54 -16.36 -23.14
N PHE A 256 -19.59 -17.64 -22.80
CA PHE A 256 -18.41 -18.50 -22.64
C PHE A 256 -18.03 -19.19 -23.94
N PHE A 257 -16.74 -19.44 -24.04
CA PHE A 257 -16.09 -20.09 -25.17
C PHE A 257 -15.13 -21.17 -24.66
N ILE A 258 -14.98 -22.24 -25.43
CA ILE A 258 -13.99 -23.30 -25.21
C ILE A 258 -13.03 -23.37 -26.39
N ASP A 259 -11.79 -23.74 -26.10
CA ASP A 259 -10.74 -23.92 -27.10
C ASP A 259 -11.02 -25.13 -27.99
N THR A 260 -10.65 -25.01 -29.26
CA THR A 260 -10.74 -26.09 -30.23
C THR A 260 -9.41 -26.26 -30.95
N ARG A 261 -9.25 -27.35 -31.70
CA ARG A 261 -8.08 -27.52 -32.57
C ARG A 261 -7.92 -26.39 -33.59
N ASN A 262 -9.01 -25.71 -33.97
CA ASN A 262 -8.98 -24.62 -34.93
C ASN A 262 -8.66 -23.25 -34.30
N SER A 263 -8.84 -23.08 -32.98
CA SER A 263 -8.47 -21.83 -32.29
C SER A 263 -6.96 -21.73 -32.01
N GLY A 264 -6.28 -22.88 -31.97
CA GLY A 264 -4.91 -23.00 -31.46
C GLY A 264 -4.88 -23.14 -29.94
N GLU A 265 -3.67 -23.31 -29.40
CA GLU A 265 -3.43 -23.39 -27.95
C GLU A 265 -3.58 -22.01 -27.28
N PRO A 266 -4.11 -21.95 -26.05
CA PRO A 266 -4.23 -20.69 -25.31
C PRO A 266 -2.85 -20.14 -24.91
N GLN A 267 -2.59 -18.88 -25.27
CA GLN A 267 -1.47 -18.10 -24.79
C GLN A 267 -1.90 -17.33 -23.54
N PHE A 268 -1.28 -17.60 -22.40
CA PHE A 268 -1.60 -16.94 -21.13
C PHE A 268 -0.71 -15.73 -20.86
N GLY A 269 -1.29 -14.74 -20.19
CA GLY A 269 -0.58 -13.55 -19.76
C GLY A 269 -1.40 -12.72 -18.78
N TYR A 270 -1.01 -11.47 -18.59
CA TYR A 270 -1.71 -10.50 -17.75
C TYR A 270 -2.02 -9.22 -18.53
N GLY A 271 -2.92 -8.41 -17.99
CA GLY A 271 -3.34 -7.15 -18.64
C GLY A 271 -2.17 -6.21 -18.87
N ALA A 272 -2.27 -5.39 -19.91
CA ALA A 272 -1.27 -4.40 -20.30
C ALA A 272 0.15 -4.96 -20.57
N SER A 273 0.28 -6.29 -20.77
CA SER A 273 1.52 -6.95 -21.20
C SER A 273 1.57 -7.11 -22.72
N SER A 274 2.72 -7.51 -23.27
CA SER A 274 2.94 -7.61 -24.72
C SER A 274 1.89 -8.49 -25.40
N GLY A 275 1.02 -7.86 -26.20
CA GLY A 275 -0.04 -8.54 -26.95
C GLY A 275 -1.37 -8.71 -26.21
N PHE A 276 -1.47 -8.23 -24.96
CA PHE A 276 -2.69 -8.20 -24.16
C PHE A 276 -3.18 -6.75 -23.94
N GLY A 277 -4.49 -6.54 -24.02
CA GLY A 277 -5.10 -5.27 -23.66
C GLY A 277 -5.01 -4.98 -22.16
N GLY A 278 -5.20 -3.72 -21.77
CA GLY A 278 -5.37 -3.36 -20.36
C GLY A 278 -6.75 -3.75 -19.85
N ILE A 279 -6.85 -4.11 -18.57
CA ILE A 279 -8.11 -4.34 -17.87
C ILE A 279 -8.66 -3.01 -17.36
N ARG A 280 -9.98 -2.85 -17.31
CA ARG A 280 -10.61 -1.72 -16.62
C ARG A 280 -11.63 -2.27 -15.63
N GLY A 281 -11.40 -2.02 -14.34
CA GLY A 281 -12.34 -2.40 -13.28
C GLY A 281 -13.58 -1.51 -13.28
N GLY A 282 -14.72 -2.05 -12.84
CA GLY A 282 -15.96 -1.30 -12.63
C GLY A 282 -16.70 -0.87 -13.90
N VAL A 283 -16.28 -1.36 -15.07
CA VAL A 283 -16.95 -1.13 -16.34
C VAL A 283 -17.45 -2.44 -16.94
N LEU A 284 -18.54 -2.36 -17.70
CA LEU A 284 -19.09 -3.46 -18.48
C LEU A 284 -18.92 -3.13 -19.96
N GLU A 285 -18.36 -4.06 -20.73
CA GLU A 285 -18.24 -3.90 -22.17
C GLU A 285 -19.63 -3.91 -22.82
N MET A 286 -19.93 -2.89 -23.63
CA MET A 286 -21.19 -2.80 -24.36
C MET A 286 -21.18 -3.76 -25.56
N SER A 287 -22.38 -4.17 -25.99
CA SER A 287 -22.53 -4.91 -27.23
C SER A 287 -21.91 -4.15 -28.40
N ASN A 288 -21.21 -4.87 -29.28
CA ASN A 288 -20.67 -4.32 -30.52
C ASN A 288 -21.72 -4.22 -31.65
N VAL A 289 -22.99 -4.54 -31.37
CA VAL A 289 -24.08 -4.58 -32.34
C VAL A 289 -24.80 -3.23 -32.44
N ASP A 290 -24.93 -2.69 -33.66
CA ASP A 290 -25.78 -1.54 -33.96
C ASP A 290 -27.15 -1.99 -34.49
N LEU A 291 -28.19 -1.76 -33.70
CA LEU A 291 -29.56 -2.17 -34.03
C LEU A 291 -30.05 -1.62 -35.37
N SER A 292 -29.66 -0.40 -35.76
CA SER A 292 -30.14 0.21 -37.01
C SER A 292 -29.62 -0.54 -38.23
N MET A 293 -28.36 -0.99 -38.15
CA MET A 293 -27.71 -1.77 -39.19
C MET A 293 -28.30 -3.18 -39.25
N GLU A 294 -28.48 -3.83 -38.09
CA GLU A 294 -29.09 -5.16 -38.02
C GLU A 294 -30.53 -5.19 -38.54
N PHE A 295 -31.34 -4.15 -38.28
CA PHE A 295 -32.69 -4.07 -38.84
C PHE A 295 -32.69 -3.89 -40.36
N THR A 296 -31.74 -3.10 -40.89
CA THR A 296 -31.60 -2.92 -42.34
C THR A 296 -31.17 -4.22 -43.02
N GLU A 297 -30.24 -4.96 -42.40
CA GLU A 297 -29.80 -6.27 -42.88
C GLU A 297 -30.94 -7.31 -42.84
N MET A 298 -31.75 -7.30 -41.77
CA MET A 298 -32.94 -8.14 -41.66
C MET A 298 -33.96 -7.82 -42.75
N ILE A 299 -34.25 -6.54 -43.00
CA ILE A 299 -35.18 -6.12 -44.07
C ILE A 299 -34.64 -6.53 -45.44
N THR A 300 -33.33 -6.39 -45.67
CA THR A 300 -32.67 -6.78 -46.92
C THR A 300 -32.76 -8.28 -47.14
N THR A 301 -32.47 -9.07 -46.10
CA THR A 301 -32.58 -10.53 -46.11
C THR A 301 -34.03 -10.97 -46.37
N GLN A 302 -35.01 -10.35 -45.70
CA GLN A 302 -36.43 -10.63 -45.91
C GLN A 302 -36.89 -10.29 -47.34
N ARG A 303 -36.46 -9.15 -47.88
CA ARG A 303 -36.73 -8.78 -49.29
C ARG A 303 -36.07 -9.75 -50.26
N GLY A 304 -34.85 -10.20 -49.98
CA GLY A 304 -34.16 -11.23 -50.76
C GLY A 304 -34.93 -12.55 -50.76
N PHE A 305 -35.41 -13.01 -49.60
CA PHE A 305 -36.24 -14.20 -49.50
C PHE A 305 -37.56 -14.08 -50.27
N GLN A 306 -38.24 -12.93 -50.17
CA GLN A 306 -39.47 -12.65 -50.92
C GLN A 306 -39.21 -12.63 -52.44
N ALA A 307 -38.12 -12.01 -52.89
CA ALA A 307 -37.73 -12.00 -54.29
C ALA A 307 -37.44 -13.42 -54.81
N ASN A 308 -36.68 -14.21 -54.05
CA ASN A 308 -36.39 -15.61 -54.40
C ASN A 308 -37.67 -16.46 -54.46
N SER A 309 -38.61 -16.25 -53.53
CA SER A 309 -39.90 -16.94 -53.54
C SER A 309 -40.75 -16.58 -54.76
N ARG A 310 -40.75 -15.30 -55.17
CA ARG A 310 -41.45 -14.86 -56.39
C ARG A 310 -40.83 -15.42 -57.67
N ILE A 311 -39.51 -15.59 -57.71
CA ILE A 311 -38.83 -16.24 -58.84
C ILE A 311 -39.32 -17.69 -58.97
N ILE A 312 -39.52 -18.41 -57.86
CA ILE A 312 -40.05 -19.77 -57.87
C ILE A 312 -41.48 -19.78 -58.43
N THR A 313 -42.39 -18.95 -57.89
CA THR A 313 -43.79 -18.95 -58.35
C THR A 313 -43.92 -18.58 -59.83
N THR A 314 -43.17 -17.58 -60.29
CA THR A 314 -43.17 -17.18 -61.70
C THR A 314 -42.58 -18.27 -62.60
N SER A 315 -41.58 -19.01 -62.12
CA SER A 315 -41.05 -20.18 -62.84
C SER A 315 -42.09 -21.31 -62.92
N ASP A 316 -42.81 -21.59 -61.83
CA ASP A 316 -43.87 -22.60 -61.79
C ASP A 316 -45.03 -22.24 -62.72
N GLU A 317 -45.45 -20.97 -62.74
CA GLU A 317 -46.49 -20.47 -63.65
C GLU A 317 -46.08 -20.63 -65.13
N MET A 318 -44.82 -20.32 -65.47
CA MET A 318 -44.32 -20.54 -66.83
C MET A 318 -44.28 -22.02 -67.21
N LEU A 319 -43.90 -22.91 -66.29
CA LEU A 319 -43.93 -24.37 -66.53
C LEU A 319 -45.36 -24.87 -66.74
N GLN A 320 -46.32 -24.38 -65.96
CA GLN A 320 -47.74 -24.72 -66.10
C GLN A 320 -48.28 -24.32 -67.48
N GLU A 321 -47.99 -23.09 -67.94
CA GLU A 321 -48.36 -22.63 -69.28
C GLU A 321 -47.73 -23.48 -70.39
N LEU A 322 -46.45 -23.85 -70.25
CA LEU A 322 -45.74 -24.68 -71.22
C LEU A 322 -46.35 -26.09 -71.34
N VAL A 323 -46.82 -26.67 -70.23
CA VAL A 323 -47.57 -27.94 -70.23
C VAL A 323 -48.93 -27.80 -70.89
N ASN A 324 -49.62 -26.67 -70.68
CA ASN A 324 -50.94 -26.40 -71.26
C ASN A 324 -50.90 -26.12 -72.78
N ILE A 325 -49.76 -25.69 -73.33
CA ILE A 325 -49.55 -25.49 -74.77
C ILE A 325 -49.49 -26.82 -75.55
N LYS A 326 -49.24 -27.97 -74.89
CA LYS A 326 -49.15 -29.29 -75.55
C LYS A 326 -50.52 -29.96 -75.78
N ARG A 327 -51.61 -29.20 -75.88
CA ARG A 327 -52.95 -29.70 -76.20
C ARG A 327 -53.44 -29.21 -77.56
#